data_AF-A0A955RQ22-F1
#
_entry.id   AF-A0A955RQ22-F1
#
_cell.length_a   1.000
_cell.length_b   1.000
_cell.length_c   1.000
_cell.angle_alpha   90.00
_cell.angle_beta   90.00
_cell.angle_gamma   90.00
#
_symmetry.space_group_name_H-M   'P 1'
#
loop_
_entity.id
_entity.type
_entity.pdbx_description
1 polymer ?
#
loop_
_entity_poly.entity_id
_entity_poly.type
_entity_poly.pdbx_seq_one_letter_code
_entity_poly.pdbx_strand_id
1 'polypeptide(L)'
;MEGQKTNYTPIALAAIIAITCVGVYYVSVIDSKTRLEQETLRSKERLERDRLQAEQDAKAKEAADMQANEYIRQNNIDSCLAQAQRDYSANWDSDCASLSAKAKDLNIVCFSDQVFKGMSEDSAKVWCDSMYPPLLKTNCTLPSAMAKRWDDTKTKDEANCYSRYK
;
A
#
# COMPACT_ATOMS: atom_id res chain seq x y z
N MET A 1 -44.39 105.28 -0.16
CA MET A 1 -43.30 104.52 -0.77
C MET A 1 -43.00 103.35 0.17
N GLU A 2 -43.67 102.23 -0.08
CA GLU A 2 -43.60 101.01 0.74
C GLU A 2 -42.29 100.28 0.45
N GLY A 3 -41.49 100.05 1.50
CA GLY A 3 -40.30 99.21 1.44
C GLY A 3 -40.66 97.78 1.85
N GLN A 4 -40.93 96.92 0.88
CA GLN A 4 -41.08 95.48 1.10
C GLN A 4 -39.71 94.88 1.46
N LYS A 5 -39.50 94.54 2.74
CA LYS A 5 -38.37 93.70 3.18
C LYS A 5 -38.70 92.25 2.85
N THR A 6 -38.15 91.73 1.76
CA THR A 6 -38.28 90.34 1.35
C THR A 6 -37.58 89.42 2.37
N ASN A 7 -38.37 88.52 2.98
CA ASN A 7 -37.89 87.51 3.92
C ASN A 7 -37.18 86.37 3.18
N TYR A 8 -35.87 86.48 2.97
CA TYR A 8 -35.04 85.44 2.32
C TYR A 8 -34.60 84.32 3.28
N THR A 9 -34.77 84.51 4.59
CA THR A 9 -34.38 83.57 5.66
C THR A 9 -34.94 82.14 5.50
N PRO A 10 -36.24 81.92 5.19
CA PRO A 10 -36.76 80.57 5.02
C PRO A 10 -36.24 79.88 3.75
N ILE A 11 -35.94 80.64 2.70
CA ILE A 11 -35.41 80.11 1.43
C ILE A 11 -33.96 79.66 1.61
N ALA A 12 -33.14 80.46 2.31
CA ALA A 12 -31.77 80.11 2.63
C ALA A 12 -31.68 78.85 3.51
N LEU A 13 -32.57 78.72 4.50
CA LEU A 13 -32.63 77.54 5.37
C LEU A 13 -33.04 76.28 4.60
N ALA A 14 -34.03 76.38 3.71
CA ALA A 14 -34.45 75.28 2.85
C ALA A 14 -33.33 74.82 1.90
N ALA A 15 -32.54 75.75 1.36
CA ALA A 15 -31.39 75.43 0.51
C ALA A 15 -30.30 74.66 1.28
N ILE A 16 -30.01 75.04 2.52
CA ILE A 16 -29.02 74.35 3.36
C ILE A 16 -29.48 72.92 3.69
N ILE A 17 -30.76 72.74 4.06
CA ILE A 17 -31.32 71.41 4.34
C ILE A 17 -31.26 70.52 3.09
N ALA A 18 -31.63 71.07 1.92
CA ALA A 18 -31.57 70.33 0.66
C ALA A 18 -30.13 69.87 0.32
N ILE A 19 -29.13 70.75 0.46
CA ILE A 19 -27.72 70.41 0.22
C ILE A 19 -27.23 69.32 1.20
N THR A 20 -27.62 69.44 2.47
CA THR A 20 -27.21 68.49 3.52
C THR A 20 -27.83 67.11 3.29
N CYS A 21 -29.12 67.04 2.93
CA CYS A 21 -29.80 65.79 2.60
C CYS A 21 -29.17 65.11 1.37
N VAL A 22 -28.83 65.88 0.33
CA VAL A 22 -28.14 65.36 -0.86
C VAL A 22 -26.74 64.85 -0.50
N GLY A 23 -25.98 65.59 0.31
CA GLY A 23 -24.66 65.15 0.77
C GLY A 23 -24.71 63.84 1.56
N VAL A 24 -25.63 63.73 2.53
CA VAL A 24 -25.83 62.51 3.33
C VAL A 24 -26.29 61.33 2.46
N TYR A 25 -27.17 61.57 1.50
CA TYR A 25 -27.60 60.56 0.53
C TYR A 25 -26.43 60.04 -0.32
N TYR A 26 -25.61 60.92 -0.87
CA TYR A 26 -24.45 60.50 -1.67
C TYR A 26 -23.42 59.73 -0.85
N VAL A 27 -23.11 60.19 0.37
CA VAL A 27 -22.15 59.49 1.25
C VAL A 27 -22.66 58.10 1.62
N SER A 28 -23.93 57.97 1.99
CA SER A 28 -24.52 56.66 2.34
C SER A 28 -24.62 55.69 1.14
N VAL A 29 -24.93 56.19 -0.06
CA VAL A 29 -24.96 55.39 -1.29
C VAL A 29 -23.55 54.95 -1.71
N ILE A 30 -22.55 55.82 -1.57
CA ILE A 30 -21.15 55.47 -1.86
C ILE A 30 -20.67 54.43 -0.84
N ASP A 31 -20.88 54.65 0.46
CA ASP A 31 -20.40 53.77 1.52
C ASP A 31 -21.04 52.36 1.42
N SER A 32 -22.34 52.29 1.11
CA SER A 32 -23.03 51.02 0.85
C SER A 32 -22.49 50.28 -0.38
N LYS A 33 -22.15 50.99 -1.48
CA LYS A 33 -21.49 50.37 -2.64
C LYS A 33 -20.10 49.83 -2.30
N THR A 34 -19.28 50.59 -1.58
CA THR A 34 -17.94 50.13 -1.15
C THR A 34 -18.01 48.93 -0.21
N ARG A 35 -18.98 48.90 0.70
CA ARG A 35 -19.23 47.73 1.57
C ARG A 35 -19.62 46.50 0.76
N LEU A 36 -20.54 46.67 -0.20
CA LEU A 36 -20.96 45.57 -1.07
C LEU A 36 -19.78 45.03 -1.90
N GLU A 37 -18.97 45.91 -2.48
CA GLU A 37 -17.77 45.52 -3.22
C GLU A 37 -16.74 44.81 -2.33
N GLN A 38 -16.48 45.31 -1.12
CA GLN A 38 -15.60 44.64 -0.16
C GLN A 38 -16.12 43.26 0.27
N GLU A 39 -17.43 43.12 0.51
CA GLU A 39 -18.03 41.82 0.81
C GLU A 39 -17.91 40.85 -0.37
N THR A 40 -18.08 41.35 -1.59
CA THR A 40 -17.94 40.55 -2.81
C THR A 40 -16.49 40.11 -3.04
N LEU A 41 -15.51 40.96 -2.75
CA LEU A 41 -14.09 40.61 -2.82
C LEU A 41 -13.73 39.57 -1.74
N ARG A 42 -14.18 39.77 -0.50
CA ARG A 42 -13.96 38.81 0.59
C ARG A 42 -14.62 37.46 0.31
N SER A 43 -15.80 37.43 -0.30
CA SER A 43 -16.47 36.17 -0.65
C SER A 43 -15.71 35.44 -1.76
N LYS A 44 -15.21 36.16 -2.78
CA LYS A 44 -14.34 35.59 -3.82
C LYS A 44 -13.04 35.03 -3.24
N GLU A 45 -12.36 35.77 -2.37
CA GLU A 45 -11.14 35.28 -1.69
C GLU A 45 -11.38 34.04 -0.82
N ARG A 46 -12.56 33.96 -0.17
CA ARG A 46 -12.95 32.76 0.59
C ARG A 46 -13.18 31.58 -0.34
N LEU A 47 -13.96 31.76 -1.41
CA LEU A 47 -14.20 30.74 -2.43
C LEU A 47 -12.90 30.23 -3.04
N GLU A 48 -11.96 31.12 -3.35
CA GLU A 48 -10.65 30.74 -3.90
C GLU A 48 -9.81 29.97 -2.87
N ARG A 49 -9.80 30.41 -1.61
CA ARG A 49 -9.14 29.67 -0.52
C ARG A 49 -9.75 28.29 -0.30
N ASP A 50 -11.07 28.20 -0.24
CA ASP A 50 -11.79 26.93 -0.06
C ASP A 50 -11.51 26.00 -1.24
N ARG A 51 -11.45 26.54 -2.47
CA ARG A 51 -11.08 25.77 -3.67
C ARG A 51 -9.64 25.26 -3.60
N LEU A 52 -8.69 26.11 -3.23
CA LEU A 52 -7.28 25.72 -3.07
C LEU A 52 -7.11 24.67 -1.97
N GLN A 53 -7.83 24.81 -0.86
CA GLN A 53 -7.78 23.84 0.23
C GLN A 53 -8.39 22.50 -0.19
N ALA A 54 -9.53 22.50 -0.88
CA ALA A 54 -10.13 21.28 -1.44
C ALA A 54 -9.20 20.59 -2.47
N GLU A 55 -8.49 21.36 -3.31
CA GLU A 55 -7.49 20.81 -4.23
C GLU A 55 -6.29 20.19 -3.49
N GLN A 56 -5.83 20.82 -2.39
CA GLN A 56 -4.77 20.28 -1.56
C GLN A 56 -5.19 19.00 -0.84
N ASP A 57 -6.40 18.98 -0.26
CA ASP A 57 -6.95 17.82 0.43
C ASP A 57 -7.15 16.64 -0.55
N ALA A 58 -7.62 16.92 -1.77
CA ALA A 58 -7.74 15.91 -2.82
C ALA A 58 -6.39 15.30 -3.19
N LYS A 59 -5.34 16.13 -3.38
CA LYS A 59 -3.98 15.66 -3.67
C LYS A 59 -3.38 14.87 -2.51
N ALA A 60 -3.60 15.32 -1.26
CA ALA A 60 -3.14 14.62 -0.08
C ALA A 60 -3.81 13.24 0.06
N LYS A 61 -5.11 13.16 -0.21
CA LYS A 61 -5.86 11.90 -0.22
C LYS A 61 -5.38 10.96 -1.32
N GLU A 62 -5.19 11.46 -2.54
CA GLU A 62 -4.66 10.66 -3.66
C GLU A 62 -3.27 10.11 -3.33
N ALA A 63 -2.39 10.93 -2.74
CA ALA A 63 -1.08 10.47 -2.29
C ALA A 63 -1.16 9.39 -1.20
N ALA A 64 -2.07 9.54 -0.22
CA ALA A 64 -2.29 8.55 0.82
C ALA A 64 -2.84 7.23 0.25
N ASP A 65 -3.80 7.29 -0.68
CA ASP A 65 -4.38 6.13 -1.36
C ASP A 65 -3.33 5.41 -2.21
N MET A 66 -2.46 6.15 -2.91
CA MET A 66 -1.33 5.56 -3.65
C MET A 66 -0.35 4.84 -2.71
N GLN A 67 0.00 5.44 -1.57
CA GLN A 67 0.87 4.80 -0.58
C GLN A 67 0.24 3.55 0.03
N ALA A 68 -1.04 3.60 0.36
CA ALA A 68 -1.78 2.46 0.90
C ALA A 68 -1.83 1.30 -0.11
N ASN A 69 -2.10 1.61 -1.39
CA ASN A 69 -2.11 0.62 -2.46
C ASN A 69 -0.72 0.00 -2.67
N GLU A 70 0.35 0.79 -2.65
CA GLU A 70 1.72 0.27 -2.76
C GLU A 70 2.06 -0.64 -1.58
N TYR A 71 1.71 -0.25 -0.36
CA TYR A 71 1.93 -1.07 0.84
C TYR A 71 1.19 -2.41 0.75
N ILE A 72 -0.08 -2.40 0.35
CA ILE A 72 -0.87 -3.63 0.15
C ILE A 72 -0.22 -4.51 -0.93
N ARG A 73 0.24 -3.91 -2.02
CA ARG A 73 0.93 -4.62 -3.11
C ARG A 73 2.19 -5.32 -2.61
N GLN A 74 3.06 -4.62 -1.87
CA GLN A 74 4.28 -5.20 -1.31
C GLN A 74 3.98 -6.33 -0.32
N ASN A 75 3.02 -6.14 0.59
CA ASN A 75 2.63 -7.20 1.52
C ASN A 75 2.10 -8.46 0.81
N ASN A 76 1.36 -8.28 -0.30
CA ASN A 76 0.88 -9.40 -1.08
C ASN A 76 2.03 -10.15 -1.79
N ILE A 77 3.02 -9.41 -2.31
CA ILE A 77 4.24 -9.99 -2.88
C ILE A 77 4.98 -10.81 -1.82
N ASP A 78 5.25 -10.21 -0.66
CA ASP A 78 5.98 -10.86 0.44
C ASP A 78 5.27 -12.12 0.94
N SER A 79 3.95 -12.05 1.10
CA SER A 79 3.13 -13.21 1.48
C SER A 79 3.21 -14.34 0.44
N CYS A 80 3.15 -13.98 -0.85
CA CYS A 80 3.27 -14.93 -1.96
C CYS A 80 4.66 -15.59 -1.99
N LEU A 81 5.74 -14.81 -1.86
CA LEU A 81 7.11 -15.33 -1.81
C LEU A 81 7.33 -16.24 -0.60
N ALA A 82 6.79 -15.86 0.56
CA ALA A 82 6.86 -16.68 1.76
C ALA A 82 6.11 -18.02 1.58
N GLN A 83 4.98 -18.02 0.86
CA GLN A 83 4.26 -19.25 0.54
C GLN A 83 5.07 -20.12 -0.42
N ALA A 84 5.63 -19.56 -1.49
CA ALA A 84 6.48 -20.30 -2.43
C ALA A 84 7.67 -20.96 -1.72
N GLN A 85 8.31 -20.26 -0.78
CA GLN A 85 9.39 -20.82 0.03
C GLN A 85 8.92 -21.95 0.97
N ARG A 86 7.74 -21.82 1.60
CA ARG A 86 7.16 -22.88 2.42
C ARG A 86 6.88 -24.13 1.60
N ASP A 87 6.30 -23.96 0.42
CA ASP A 87 5.97 -25.08 -0.47
C ASP A 87 7.24 -25.76 -0.99
N TYR A 88 8.25 -24.99 -1.37
CA TYR A 88 9.57 -25.52 -1.72
C TYR A 88 10.15 -26.38 -0.59
N SER A 89 10.21 -25.85 0.63
CA SER A 89 10.76 -26.56 1.79
C SER A 89 9.95 -27.81 2.14
N ALA A 90 8.62 -27.74 2.13
CA ALA A 90 7.75 -28.87 2.41
C ALA A 90 7.91 -30.00 1.38
N ASN A 91 8.01 -29.65 0.10
CA ASN A 91 8.25 -30.63 -0.97
C ASN A 91 9.63 -31.26 -0.87
N TRP A 92 10.66 -30.46 -0.57
CA TRP A 92 12.02 -30.95 -0.34
C TRP A 92 12.04 -31.95 0.82
N ASP A 93 11.47 -31.58 1.96
CA ASP A 93 11.42 -32.42 3.16
C ASP A 93 10.62 -33.71 2.94
N SER A 94 9.53 -33.63 2.18
CA SER A 94 8.70 -34.79 1.82
C SER A 94 9.48 -35.80 0.98
N ASP A 95 10.16 -35.35 -0.08
CA ASP A 95 10.96 -36.21 -0.94
C ASP A 95 12.16 -36.80 -0.18
N CYS A 96 12.76 -36.01 0.71
CA CYS A 96 13.79 -36.46 1.61
C CYS A 96 13.34 -37.55 2.57
N ALA A 97 12.14 -37.40 3.16
CA ALA A 97 11.55 -38.42 4.01
C ALA A 97 11.26 -39.71 3.21
N SER A 98 10.78 -39.58 1.97
CA SER A 98 10.53 -40.71 1.08
C SER A 98 11.81 -41.48 0.73
N LEU A 99 12.90 -40.76 0.40
CA LEU A 99 14.20 -41.37 0.13
C LEU A 99 14.78 -42.07 1.37
N SER A 100 14.67 -41.43 2.54
CA SER A 100 15.11 -42.03 3.81
C SER A 100 14.33 -43.30 4.15
N ALA A 101 13.01 -43.31 3.96
CA ALA A 101 12.18 -44.50 4.14
C ALA A 101 12.59 -45.61 3.18
N LYS A 102 12.78 -45.29 1.89
CA LYS A 102 13.22 -46.27 0.89
C LYS A 102 14.60 -46.86 1.20
N ALA A 103 15.55 -46.03 1.63
CA ALA A 103 16.87 -46.48 2.04
C ALA A 103 16.78 -47.44 3.23
N LYS A 104 15.94 -47.13 4.22
CA LYS A 104 15.67 -48.00 5.37
C LYS A 104 15.08 -49.34 4.96
N ASP A 105 14.10 -49.36 4.06
CA ASP A 105 13.47 -50.59 3.58
C ASP A 105 14.48 -51.47 2.82
N LEU A 106 15.29 -50.86 1.94
CA LEU A 106 16.35 -51.56 1.21
C LEU A 106 17.42 -52.13 2.15
N ASN A 107 17.76 -51.39 3.20
CA ASN A 107 18.68 -51.84 4.23
C ASN A 107 18.12 -53.06 4.99
N ILE A 108 16.83 -53.05 5.38
CA ILE A 108 16.16 -54.21 6.00
C ILE A 108 16.16 -55.44 5.08
N VAL A 109 15.84 -55.24 3.79
CA VAL A 109 15.85 -56.34 2.82
C VAL A 109 17.26 -56.89 2.64
N CYS A 110 18.27 -56.02 2.58
CA CYS A 110 19.67 -56.40 2.49
C CYS A 110 20.08 -57.36 3.63
N PHE A 111 19.72 -57.05 4.87
CA PHE A 111 19.97 -57.95 6.00
C PHE A 111 19.32 -59.33 5.88
N SER A 112 18.17 -59.41 5.21
CA SER A 112 17.41 -60.65 5.03
C SER A 112 17.91 -61.53 3.88
N ASP A 113 18.89 -61.05 3.10
CA ASP A 113 19.39 -61.78 1.94
C ASP A 113 20.16 -63.04 2.34
N GLN A 114 19.97 -64.13 1.59
CA GLN A 114 20.62 -65.41 1.85
C GLN A 114 22.14 -65.35 1.67
N VAL A 115 22.66 -64.33 0.98
CA VAL A 115 24.10 -64.05 0.85
C VAL A 115 24.78 -63.88 2.21
N PHE A 116 24.04 -63.49 3.25
CA PHE A 116 24.55 -63.32 4.62
C PHE A 116 24.51 -64.60 5.47
N LYS A 117 24.02 -65.73 4.94
CA LYS A 117 24.02 -67.01 5.67
C LYS A 117 25.46 -67.44 5.98
N GLY A 118 25.85 -67.30 7.24
CA GLY A 118 27.17 -67.67 7.76
C GLY A 118 28.09 -66.49 8.10
N MET A 119 27.67 -65.24 7.85
CA MET A 119 28.36 -64.06 8.40
C MET A 119 27.82 -63.66 9.77
N SER A 120 28.65 -62.94 10.54
CA SER A 120 28.18 -62.27 11.75
C SER A 120 27.23 -61.13 11.41
N GLU A 121 26.27 -60.88 12.29
CA GLU A 121 25.27 -59.81 12.15
C GLU A 121 25.93 -58.44 11.96
N ASP A 122 27.04 -58.18 12.66
CA ASP A 122 27.82 -56.95 12.53
C ASP A 122 28.44 -56.77 11.13
N SER A 123 28.91 -57.86 10.51
CA SER A 123 29.51 -57.80 9.17
C SER A 123 28.45 -57.55 8.10
N ALA A 124 27.29 -58.20 8.24
CA ALA A 124 26.13 -57.95 7.37
C ALA A 124 25.65 -56.49 7.50
N LYS A 125 25.63 -55.97 8.73
CA LYS A 125 25.27 -54.58 9.03
C LYS A 125 26.16 -53.57 8.36
N VAL A 126 27.48 -53.70 8.55
CA VAL A 126 28.45 -52.78 7.94
C VAL A 126 28.32 -52.78 6.41
N TRP A 127 28.09 -53.94 5.80
CA TRP A 127 27.92 -54.03 4.35
C TRP A 127 26.62 -53.36 3.88
N CYS A 128 25.48 -53.70 4.51
CA CYS A 128 24.18 -53.12 4.15
C CYS A 128 24.13 -51.61 4.41
N ASP A 129 24.71 -51.12 5.50
CA ASP A 129 24.83 -49.69 5.79
C ASP A 129 25.77 -48.98 4.80
N SER A 130 26.76 -49.66 4.21
CA SER A 130 27.61 -49.08 3.17
C SER A 130 26.87 -48.92 1.82
N MET A 131 26.01 -49.88 1.48
CA MET A 131 25.22 -49.86 0.24
C MET A 131 23.98 -48.97 0.35
N TYR A 132 23.37 -48.94 1.52
CA TYR A 132 22.14 -48.20 1.82
C TYR A 132 22.35 -47.38 3.11
N PRO A 133 23.12 -46.28 3.03
CA PRO A 133 23.45 -45.49 4.20
C PRO A 133 22.19 -44.87 4.85
N PRO A 134 22.14 -44.78 6.18
CA PRO A 134 21.03 -44.13 6.88
C PRO A 134 21.01 -42.64 6.54
N LEU A 135 19.99 -42.22 5.80
CA LEU A 135 19.79 -40.81 5.45
C LEU A 135 19.24 -40.05 6.67
N LEU A 136 20.08 -39.18 7.25
CA LEU A 136 19.68 -38.29 8.34
C LEU A 136 18.69 -37.23 7.85
N LYS A 137 17.57 -37.09 8.56
CA LYS A 137 16.49 -36.13 8.26
C LYS A 137 16.97 -34.68 8.10
N THR A 138 18.02 -34.27 8.81
CA THR A 138 18.43 -32.86 8.92
C THR A 138 19.39 -32.38 7.82
N ASN A 139 19.97 -33.28 7.01
CA ASN A 139 20.92 -32.93 5.95
C ASN A 139 20.65 -33.75 4.67
N CYS A 140 19.38 -33.98 4.37
CA CYS A 140 19.04 -34.71 3.17
C CYS A 140 19.28 -33.83 1.92
N THR A 141 20.13 -34.35 1.04
CA THR A 141 20.38 -33.80 -0.28
C THR A 141 19.59 -34.62 -1.29
N LEU A 142 18.72 -33.96 -2.05
CA LEU A 142 17.97 -34.63 -3.11
C LEU A 142 18.89 -34.97 -4.31
N PRO A 143 18.64 -36.08 -5.02
CA PRO A 143 19.29 -36.34 -6.30
C PRO A 143 19.12 -35.16 -7.27
N SER A 144 20.15 -34.89 -8.08
CA SER A 144 20.23 -33.69 -8.95
C SER A 144 18.94 -33.40 -9.74
N ALA A 145 18.28 -34.42 -10.28
CA ALA A 145 17.06 -34.23 -11.07
C ALA A 145 15.86 -33.78 -10.22
N MET A 146 15.74 -34.29 -8.99
CA MET A 146 14.70 -33.91 -8.04
C MET A 146 14.96 -32.53 -7.45
N ALA A 147 16.21 -32.26 -7.04
CA ALA A 147 16.63 -30.93 -6.57
C ALA A 147 16.31 -29.85 -7.61
N LYS A 148 16.78 -30.06 -8.85
CA LYS A 148 16.54 -29.13 -9.96
C LYS A 148 15.05 -28.88 -10.21
N ARG A 149 14.21 -29.92 -10.14
CA ARG A 149 12.76 -29.77 -10.31
C ARG A 149 12.18 -28.79 -9.29
N TRP A 150 12.58 -28.88 -8.03
CA TRP A 150 12.07 -28.00 -6.98
C TRP A 150 12.66 -26.60 -7.08
N ASP A 151 13.94 -26.46 -7.45
CA ASP A 151 14.56 -25.16 -7.72
C ASP A 151 13.88 -24.44 -8.89
N ASP A 152 13.62 -25.13 -10.00
CA ASP A 152 12.91 -24.61 -11.17
C ASP A 152 11.47 -24.20 -10.79
N THR A 153 10.81 -25.01 -9.95
CA THR A 153 9.45 -24.72 -9.47
C THR A 153 9.44 -23.47 -8.59
N LYS A 154 10.34 -23.38 -7.62
CA LYS A 154 10.49 -22.20 -6.76
C LYS A 154 10.74 -20.94 -7.58
N THR A 155 11.68 -21.01 -8.53
CA THR A 155 12.01 -19.87 -9.42
C THR A 155 10.78 -19.43 -10.21
N LYS A 156 10.00 -20.39 -10.72
CA LYS A 156 8.75 -20.10 -11.44
C LYS A 156 7.70 -19.47 -10.53
N ASP A 157 7.54 -19.96 -9.31
CA ASP A 157 6.56 -19.46 -8.36
C ASP A 157 6.91 -18.04 -7.87
N GLU A 158 8.18 -17.77 -7.60
CA GLU A 158 8.67 -16.41 -7.31
C GLU A 158 8.40 -15.45 -8.47
N ALA A 159 8.71 -15.86 -9.70
CA ALA A 159 8.41 -15.06 -10.90
C ALA A 159 6.90 -14.82 -11.07
N ASN A 160 6.07 -15.82 -10.77
CA ASN A 160 4.62 -15.68 -10.80
C ASN A 160 4.14 -14.67 -9.75
N CYS A 161 4.68 -14.69 -8.53
CA CYS A 161 4.37 -13.71 -7.49
C CYS A 161 4.62 -12.28 -7.97
N TYR A 162 5.80 -12.00 -8.52
CA TYR A 162 6.10 -10.66 -9.05
C TYR A 162 5.20 -10.30 -10.24
N SER A 163 4.89 -11.26 -11.13
CA SER A 163 4.02 -10.98 -12.28
C SER A 163 2.57 -10.66 -11.90
N ARG A 164 2.06 -11.28 -10.83
CA ARG A 164 0.66 -11.16 -10.39
C ARG A 164 0.38 -9.83 -9.69
N TYR A 165 1.40 -9.27 -9.05
CA TYR A 165 1.32 -8.04 -8.28
C TYR A 165 2.17 -6.91 -8.90
N LYS A 166 2.50 -7.02 -10.19
CA LYS A 166 3.21 -5.97 -10.94
C LYS A 166 2.33 -4.76 -11.20
#